data_AF-A0A3N1QHB6-F1
#
_entry.id   AF-A0A3N1QHB6-F1
#
_cell.length_a   1.000
_cell.length_b   1.000
_cell.length_c   1.000
_cell.angle_alpha   90.00
_cell.angle_beta   90.00
_cell.angle_gamma   90.00
#
_symmetry.space_group_name_H-M   'P 1'
#
loop_
_entity.id
_entity.type
_entity.pdbx_description
1 polymer ?
#
loop_
_entity_poly.entity_id
_entity_poly.type
_entity_poly.pdbx_seq_one_letter_code
_entity_poly.pdbx_strand_id
1 'polypeptide(L)'
;MRTTRIIAALVAGTLAAGALLAAPLAANAATPTDGHVDSVTLSGLNAVRVRGWAAVDAKTTTVAISIQGTVIEKVKADRPRADVAAALGTTSKAYGFDEVVLVPPGRDSAGRVTVAASITSSTGATKVLNRQYLIGVPSSAISHLDSAVGACPTPGTTTPRIRLTGWSFDPQKSAGPGTVDVYTVSTTGVTKAFRHTANLSRADVKKKYGLSNATVGFSFEIPADKLSQFVVFGISQGPSKAIKTVTREEIPLATC
;
A
#
# COMPACT_ATOMS: atom_id res chain seq x y z
N MET A 1 -24.19 -6.32 43.73
CA MET A 1 -23.37 -5.17 43.32
C MET A 1 -21.93 -5.41 43.75
N ARG A 2 -21.03 -5.73 42.80
CA ARG A 2 -19.58 -5.70 42.98
C ARG A 2 -18.98 -5.08 41.73
N THR A 3 -18.55 -3.84 41.87
CA THR A 3 -18.00 -3.01 40.80
C THR A 3 -16.49 -3.25 40.75
N THR A 4 -16.02 -4.08 39.82
CA THR A 4 -14.59 -4.30 39.61
C THR A 4 -14.04 -3.17 38.75
N ARG A 5 -13.35 -2.21 39.38
CA ARG A 5 -12.55 -1.18 38.71
C ARG A 5 -11.21 -1.81 38.29
N ILE A 6 -10.93 -1.87 37.00
CA ILE A 6 -9.61 -2.23 36.48
C ILE A 6 -8.75 -0.96 36.47
N ILE A 7 -7.73 -0.94 37.34
CA ILE A 7 -6.69 0.08 37.40
C ILE A 7 -5.65 -0.28 36.33
N ALA A 8 -5.50 0.56 35.30
CA ALA A 8 -4.39 0.45 34.36
C ALA A 8 -3.16 1.14 34.97
N ALA A 9 -2.11 0.36 35.28
CA ALA A 9 -0.83 0.86 35.73
C ALA A 9 -0.07 1.49 34.55
N LEU A 10 0.22 2.78 34.65
CA LEU A 10 1.05 3.54 33.72
C LEU A 10 2.53 3.29 34.10
N VAL A 11 3.26 2.50 33.32
CA VAL A 11 4.72 2.38 33.49
C VAL A 11 5.36 3.56 32.75
N ALA A 12 5.82 4.56 33.51
CA ALA A 12 6.63 5.66 33.00
C ALA A 12 8.07 5.18 32.79
N GLY A 13 8.41 4.84 31.54
CA GLY A 13 9.79 4.59 31.12
C GLY A 13 10.46 5.88 30.69
N THR A 14 11.46 6.32 31.45
CA THR A 14 12.33 7.46 31.15
C THR A 14 13.11 7.21 29.86
N LEU A 15 12.78 7.93 28.78
CA LEU A 15 13.60 7.97 27.57
C LEU A 15 14.74 8.96 27.77
N ALA A 16 15.94 8.43 28.04
CA ALA A 16 17.17 9.21 27.94
C ALA A 16 17.34 9.65 26.48
N ALA A 17 17.30 10.97 26.24
CA ALA A 17 17.58 11.59 24.96
C ALA A 17 19.08 11.48 24.66
N GLY A 18 19.50 10.32 24.14
CA GLY A 18 20.77 10.17 23.45
C GLY A 18 20.68 10.88 22.11
N ALA A 19 21.19 12.10 22.05
CA ALA A 19 21.36 12.84 20.80
C ALA A 19 22.30 12.04 19.88
N LEU A 20 21.72 11.22 19.00
CA LEU A 20 22.42 10.70 17.84
C LEU A 20 22.69 11.93 16.96
N LEU A 21 23.92 12.43 16.99
CA LEU A 21 24.44 13.38 16.02
C LEU A 21 24.32 12.71 14.64
N ALA A 22 23.18 12.92 13.98
CA ALA A 22 23.07 12.67 12.55
C ALA A 22 24.04 13.64 11.89
N ALA A 23 25.21 13.13 11.48
CA ALA A 23 26.05 13.84 10.53
C ALA A 23 25.13 14.30 9.39
N PRO A 24 25.23 15.56 8.93
CA PRO A 24 24.51 15.93 7.73
C PRO A 24 25.04 15.00 6.63
N LEU A 25 24.19 14.14 6.08
CA LEU A 25 24.36 13.69 4.71
C LEU A 25 24.34 14.99 3.90
N ALA A 26 25.53 15.58 3.69
CA ALA A 26 25.74 16.52 2.61
C ALA A 26 25.38 15.73 1.36
N ALA A 27 24.12 15.84 0.95
CA ALA A 27 23.60 15.14 -0.19
C ALA A 27 24.52 15.48 -1.36
N ASN A 28 25.03 14.45 -2.05
CA ASN A 28 25.56 14.56 -3.40
C ASN A 28 24.42 15.01 -4.33
N ALA A 29 23.91 16.22 -4.12
CA ALA A 29 22.88 16.81 -4.94
C ALA A 29 23.48 17.01 -6.34
N ALA A 30 22.75 16.56 -7.35
CA ALA A 30 22.96 17.01 -8.71
C ALA A 30 23.04 18.54 -8.71
N THR A 31 23.99 19.11 -9.45
CA THR A 31 23.94 20.55 -9.70
C THR A 31 22.65 20.86 -10.45
N PRO A 32 22.10 22.08 -10.38
CA PRO A 32 20.87 22.44 -11.11
C PRO A 32 20.93 22.15 -12.62
N THR A 33 22.12 21.95 -13.18
CA THR A 33 22.40 21.62 -14.58
C THR A 33 22.34 20.13 -14.91
N ASP A 34 22.47 19.24 -13.92
CA ASP A 34 22.59 17.80 -14.15
C ASP A 34 21.22 17.10 -14.18
N GLY A 35 20.19 17.74 -13.63
CA GLY A 35 18.82 17.24 -13.66
C GLY A 35 17.95 17.73 -12.52
N HIS A 36 16.66 17.47 -12.66
CA HIS A 36 15.66 17.86 -11.68
C HIS A 36 14.46 16.91 -11.73
N VAL A 37 13.89 16.60 -10.56
CA VAL A 37 12.59 15.92 -10.46
C VAL A 37 11.51 16.99 -10.35
N ASP A 38 10.68 17.10 -11.38
CA ASP A 38 9.60 18.09 -11.45
C ASP A 38 8.43 17.70 -10.56
N SER A 39 8.10 16.40 -10.51
CA SER A 39 6.99 15.92 -9.68
C SER A 39 7.13 14.44 -9.36
N VAL A 40 6.73 14.08 -8.13
CA VAL A 40 6.43 12.70 -7.74
C VAL A 40 4.98 12.67 -7.25
N THR A 41 4.13 11.90 -7.92
CA THR A 41 2.69 11.84 -7.62
C THR A 41 2.22 10.40 -7.54
N LEU A 42 1.19 10.13 -6.74
CA LEU A 42 0.52 8.83 -6.78
C LEU A 42 -0.07 8.54 -8.15
N SER A 43 0.05 7.30 -8.60
CA SER A 43 -0.53 6.76 -9.82
C SER A 43 -1.24 5.44 -9.48
N GLY A 44 -2.47 5.53 -9.00
CA GLY A 44 -3.19 4.38 -8.45
C GLY A 44 -2.83 4.08 -6.99
N LEU A 45 -3.17 2.88 -6.50
CA LEU A 45 -2.99 2.53 -5.09
C LEU A 45 -1.57 2.15 -4.70
N ASN A 46 -0.77 1.67 -5.66
CA ASN A 46 0.56 1.08 -5.44
C ASN A 46 1.58 1.49 -6.50
N ALA A 47 1.40 2.63 -7.15
CA ALA A 47 2.40 3.14 -8.07
C ALA A 47 2.60 4.63 -7.86
N VAL A 48 3.79 5.10 -8.22
CA VAL A 48 4.13 6.52 -8.24
C VAL A 48 4.60 6.88 -9.64
N ARG A 49 4.12 8.02 -10.13
CA ARG A 49 4.61 8.63 -11.36
C ARG A 49 5.70 9.62 -11.00
N VAL A 50 6.89 9.45 -11.59
CA VAL A 50 8.07 10.29 -11.36
C VAL A 50 8.39 10.99 -12.67
N ARG A 51 8.39 12.33 -12.66
CA ARG A 51 8.67 13.15 -13.84
C ARG A 51 9.82 14.10 -13.58
N GLY A 52 10.58 14.38 -14.62
CA GLY A 52 11.67 15.33 -14.55
C GLY A 52 12.49 15.37 -15.82
N TRP A 53 13.73 15.81 -15.66
CA TRP A 53 14.74 15.78 -16.69
C TRP A 53 16.11 15.47 -16.09
N ALA A 54 17.00 14.96 -16.92
CA ALA A 54 18.38 14.69 -16.54
C ALA A 54 19.32 14.81 -17.75
N ALA A 55 20.49 15.37 -17.52
CA ALA A 55 21.57 15.45 -18.49
C ALA A 55 22.91 15.39 -17.76
N VAL A 56 23.88 14.67 -18.32
CA VAL A 56 25.26 14.67 -17.80
C VAL A 56 26.15 15.23 -18.88
N ASP A 57 26.88 16.32 -18.59
CA ASP A 57 27.65 17.08 -19.56
C ASP A 57 26.83 17.43 -20.81
N ALA A 58 25.57 17.85 -20.59
CA ALA A 58 24.58 18.17 -21.61
C ALA A 58 24.24 17.02 -22.58
N LYS A 59 24.49 15.77 -22.20
CA LYS A 59 24.11 14.56 -22.95
C LYS A 59 22.97 13.81 -22.26
N THR A 60 22.12 13.18 -23.08
CA THR A 60 21.07 12.26 -22.60
C THR A 60 21.69 11.18 -21.72
N THR A 61 21.07 10.90 -20.58
CA THR A 61 21.57 9.95 -19.58
C THR A 61 20.47 8.99 -19.10
N THR A 62 20.86 8.02 -18.28
CA THR A 62 19.94 7.10 -17.60
C THR A 62 19.70 7.58 -16.18
N VAL A 63 18.44 7.58 -15.77
CA VAL A 63 17.97 7.92 -14.43
C VAL A 63 17.60 6.64 -13.70
N ALA A 64 18.16 6.43 -12.52
CA ALA A 64 17.74 5.37 -11.60
C ALA A 64 16.66 5.92 -10.66
N ILE A 65 15.48 5.29 -10.69
CA ILE A 65 14.40 5.60 -9.75
C ILE A 65 14.49 4.60 -8.60
N SER A 66 14.57 5.11 -7.38
CA SER A 66 14.63 4.30 -6.17
C SER A 66 13.46 4.57 -5.23
N ILE A 67 13.01 3.50 -4.57
CA ILE A 67 12.01 3.54 -3.51
C ILE A 67 12.66 2.95 -2.26
N GLN A 68 12.64 3.70 -1.16
CA GLN A 68 13.30 3.35 0.11
C GLN A 68 14.80 3.02 -0.05
N GLY A 69 15.46 3.70 -0.97
CA GLY A 69 16.88 3.50 -1.27
C GLY A 69 17.19 2.31 -2.17
N THR A 70 16.21 1.46 -2.51
CA THR A 70 16.38 0.40 -3.50
C THR A 70 16.03 0.91 -4.89
N VAL A 71 16.95 0.75 -5.86
CA VAL A 71 16.66 1.06 -7.27
C VAL A 71 15.62 0.09 -7.80
N ILE A 72 14.48 0.62 -8.23
CA ILE A 72 13.35 -0.15 -8.78
C ILE A 72 13.45 -0.23 -10.29
N GLU A 73 13.86 0.87 -10.92
CA GLU A 73 13.87 0.98 -12.37
C GLU A 73 14.98 1.94 -12.85
N LYS A 74 15.47 1.70 -14.06
CA LYS A 74 16.39 2.59 -14.76
C LYS A 74 15.74 3.03 -16.07
N VAL A 75 15.52 4.32 -16.22
CA VAL A 75 14.84 4.93 -17.38
C VAL A 75 15.79 5.83 -18.13
N LYS A 76 15.79 5.77 -19.47
CA LYS A 76 16.53 6.71 -20.29
C LYS A 76 15.78 8.04 -20.31
N ALA A 77 16.48 9.15 -20.07
CA ALA A 77 15.89 10.48 -20.09
C ALA A 77 15.81 11.04 -21.52
N ASP A 78 15.04 10.40 -22.40
CA ASP A 78 14.98 10.71 -23.84
C ASP A 78 13.69 11.43 -24.28
N ARG A 79 12.81 11.80 -23.34
CA ARG A 79 11.57 12.51 -23.67
C ARG A 79 11.85 13.96 -24.08
N PRO A 80 11.07 14.52 -25.02
CA PRO A 80 11.25 15.91 -25.46
C PRO A 80 11.07 16.93 -24.33
N ARG A 81 12.08 17.80 -24.15
CA ARG A 81 12.15 18.92 -23.22
C ARG A 81 12.89 20.09 -23.85
N ALA A 82 12.17 20.85 -24.69
CA ALA A 82 12.74 22.00 -25.40
C ALA A 82 13.13 23.15 -24.46
N ASP A 83 12.41 23.29 -23.34
CA ASP A 83 12.71 24.19 -22.24
C ASP A 83 14.11 23.91 -21.65
N VAL A 84 14.42 22.65 -21.41
CA VAL A 84 15.71 22.20 -20.87
C VAL A 84 16.82 22.37 -21.90
N ALA A 85 16.56 22.02 -23.16
CA ALA A 85 17.53 22.19 -24.26
C ALA A 85 17.96 23.66 -24.40
N ALA A 86 17.00 24.59 -24.35
CA ALA A 86 17.28 26.02 -24.41
C ALA A 86 18.12 26.49 -23.21
N ALA A 87 17.80 26.04 -21.99
CA ALA A 87 18.54 26.38 -20.79
C ALA A 87 19.98 25.83 -20.77
N LEU A 88 20.21 24.65 -21.36
CA LEU A 88 21.53 24.03 -21.48
C LEU A 88 22.32 24.50 -22.71
N GLY A 89 21.71 25.30 -23.60
CA GLY A 89 22.34 25.75 -24.84
C GLY A 89 22.61 24.62 -25.84
N THR A 90 21.77 23.58 -25.87
CA THR A 90 21.93 22.43 -26.78
C THR A 90 20.84 22.32 -27.82
N THR A 91 21.13 21.61 -28.90
CA THR A 91 20.16 21.32 -29.99
C THR A 91 19.33 20.07 -29.73
N SER A 92 19.82 19.14 -28.90
CA SER A 92 19.07 17.95 -28.49
C SER A 92 17.92 18.35 -27.58
N LYS A 93 16.74 17.75 -27.76
CA LYS A 93 15.59 17.95 -26.87
C LYS A 93 15.32 16.73 -25.98
N ALA A 94 16.11 15.67 -26.09
CA ALA A 94 15.87 14.39 -25.45
C ALA A 94 16.53 14.34 -24.05
N TYR A 95 15.89 14.99 -23.08
CA TYR A 95 16.38 15.08 -21.69
C TYR A 95 15.32 14.75 -20.63
N GLY A 96 14.06 14.57 -21.01
CA GLY A 96 12.97 14.33 -20.08
C GLY A 96 12.82 12.85 -19.71
N PHE A 97 12.26 12.59 -18.53
CA PHE A 97 11.75 11.28 -18.15
C PHE A 97 10.39 11.42 -17.47
N ASP A 98 9.55 10.40 -17.57
CA ASP A 98 8.22 10.40 -16.97
C ASP A 98 7.69 8.96 -16.82
N GLU A 99 8.04 8.32 -15.71
CA GLU A 99 7.86 6.89 -15.53
C GLU A 99 6.87 6.57 -14.41
N VAL A 100 6.12 5.48 -14.56
CA VAL A 100 5.25 4.95 -13.49
C VAL A 100 5.87 3.69 -12.92
N VAL A 101 6.39 3.80 -11.69
CA VAL A 101 7.02 2.67 -11.00
C VAL A 101 6.08 2.10 -9.95
N LEU A 102 6.04 0.77 -9.85
CA LEU A 102 5.32 0.09 -8.78
C LEU A 102 6.04 0.29 -7.44
N VAL A 103 5.28 0.58 -6.40
CA VAL A 103 5.77 0.73 -5.03
C VAL A 103 5.86 -0.67 -4.40
N PRO A 104 7.06 -1.16 -4.03
CA PRO A 104 7.22 -2.43 -3.36
C PRO A 104 6.54 -2.45 -1.96
N PRO A 105 6.43 -3.64 -1.34
CA PRO A 105 6.16 -3.78 0.08
C PRO A 105 7.11 -2.97 0.95
N GLY A 106 6.65 -2.67 2.16
CA GLY A 106 7.37 -1.81 3.10
C GLY A 106 6.90 -0.39 2.94
N ARG A 107 6.26 0.15 3.98
CA ARG A 107 5.92 1.56 4.15
C ARG A 107 6.22 1.92 5.60
N ASP A 108 6.40 3.20 5.89
CA ASP A 108 6.47 3.65 7.29
C ASP A 108 5.11 3.42 8.00
N SER A 109 5.09 3.59 9.33
CA SER A 109 3.86 3.43 10.13
C SER A 109 2.72 4.37 9.72
N ALA A 110 3.02 5.47 9.03
CA ALA A 110 2.06 6.42 8.49
C ALA A 110 1.65 6.09 7.04
N GLY A 111 2.16 5.00 6.45
CA GLY A 111 1.85 4.59 5.09
C GLY A 111 2.65 5.28 4.00
N ARG A 112 3.79 5.88 4.33
CA ARG A 112 4.59 6.65 3.38
C ARG A 112 5.78 5.86 2.86
N VAL A 113 6.25 6.22 1.67
CA VAL A 113 7.48 5.72 1.08
C VAL A 113 8.36 6.89 0.64
N THR A 114 9.67 6.69 0.70
CA THR A 114 10.64 7.63 0.16
C THR A 114 10.94 7.29 -1.29
N VAL A 115 10.82 8.26 -2.20
CA VAL A 115 11.11 8.14 -3.63
C VAL A 115 12.25 9.07 -3.99
N ALA A 116 13.22 8.61 -4.77
CA ALA A 116 14.30 9.44 -5.28
C ALA A 116 14.63 9.08 -6.73
N ALA A 117 15.08 10.06 -7.49
CA ALA A 117 15.71 9.83 -8.78
C ALA A 117 17.19 10.18 -8.67
N SER A 118 18.06 9.39 -9.30
CA SER A 118 19.50 9.62 -9.32
C SER A 118 20.11 9.35 -10.68
N ILE A 119 21.28 9.94 -10.90
CA ILE A 119 22.10 9.76 -12.09
C ILE A 119 23.52 9.36 -11.67
N THR A 120 24.29 8.84 -12.62
CA THR A 120 25.74 8.71 -12.47
C THR A 120 26.40 9.88 -13.20
N SER A 121 27.17 10.70 -12.48
CA SER A 121 27.92 11.82 -13.08
C SER A 121 29.05 11.32 -13.99
N SER A 122 29.65 12.23 -14.75
CA SER A 122 30.80 11.94 -15.62
C SER A 122 32.03 11.43 -14.86
N THR A 123 32.14 11.74 -13.57
CA THR A 123 33.16 11.19 -12.65
C THR A 123 32.81 9.81 -12.07
N GLY A 124 31.66 9.23 -12.44
CA GLY A 124 31.18 7.95 -11.92
C GLY A 124 30.45 8.04 -10.58
N ALA A 125 30.32 9.22 -9.98
CA ALA A 125 29.62 9.38 -8.70
C ALA A 125 28.09 9.36 -8.88
N THR A 126 27.37 8.67 -7.99
CA THR A 126 25.90 8.76 -7.96
C THR A 126 25.48 10.10 -7.35
N LYS A 127 24.61 10.83 -8.07
CA LYS A 127 24.01 12.07 -7.58
C LYS A 127 22.49 11.91 -7.50
N VAL A 128 21.92 12.30 -6.36
CA VAL A 128 20.45 12.37 -6.22
C VAL A 128 19.99 13.66 -6.89
N LEU A 129 19.04 13.55 -7.80
CA LEU A 129 18.38 14.70 -8.39
C LEU A 129 17.60 15.40 -7.27
N ASN A 130 17.85 16.70 -7.08
CA ASN A 130 17.29 17.62 -6.09
C ASN A 130 17.11 17.10 -4.64
N ARG A 131 16.19 16.19 -4.38
CA ARG A 131 15.87 15.67 -3.04
C ARG A 131 15.15 14.33 -3.10
N GLN A 132 14.99 13.74 -1.93
CA GLN A 132 14.04 12.64 -1.73
C GLN A 132 12.63 13.18 -1.49
N TYR A 133 11.63 12.43 -1.95
CA TYR A 133 10.21 12.74 -1.85
C TYR A 133 9.53 11.75 -0.92
N LEU A 134 8.82 12.25 0.09
CA LEU A 134 8.02 11.41 0.97
C LEU A 134 6.57 11.38 0.47
N ILE A 135 6.13 10.23 -0.03
CA ILE A 135 4.81 10.07 -0.66
C ILE A 135 3.96 9.17 0.21
N GLY A 136 2.78 9.65 0.61
CA GLY A 136 1.77 8.82 1.25
C GLY A 136 1.15 7.87 0.24
N VAL A 137 1.17 6.57 0.53
CA VAL A 137 0.59 5.52 -0.32
C VAL A 137 -0.46 4.79 0.53
N PRO A 138 -1.64 4.44 -0.01
CA PRO A 138 -2.65 3.68 0.74
C PRO A 138 -2.04 2.49 1.49
N SER A 139 -2.16 2.49 2.81
CA SER A 139 -1.36 1.66 3.72
C SER A 139 -2.18 0.69 4.54
N SER A 140 -3.48 0.62 4.29
CA SER A 140 -4.38 -0.34 4.95
C SER A 140 -4.93 -1.31 3.92
N ALA A 141 -5.18 -2.55 4.31
CA ALA A 141 -5.94 -3.46 3.46
C ALA A 141 -7.29 -2.85 3.09
N ILE A 142 -7.69 -3.16 1.88
CA ILE A 142 -8.97 -2.79 1.30
C ILE A 142 -9.77 -4.08 1.16
N SER A 143 -11.06 -4.01 1.41
CA SER A 143 -11.96 -5.16 1.27
C SER A 143 -13.36 -4.74 0.91
N HIS A 144 -14.08 -5.72 0.38
CA HIS A 144 -15.49 -5.62 0.11
C HIS A 144 -16.16 -6.99 0.31
N LEU A 145 -17.38 -6.96 0.86
CA LEU A 145 -18.28 -8.10 0.92
C LEU A 145 -19.21 -8.01 -0.29
N ASP A 146 -19.15 -8.99 -1.18
CA ASP A 146 -19.99 -9.01 -2.37
C ASP A 146 -21.36 -9.62 -2.09
N SER A 147 -21.38 -10.68 -1.28
CA SER A 147 -22.62 -11.34 -0.89
C SER A 147 -22.44 -12.16 0.37
N ALA A 148 -23.50 -12.22 1.16
CA ALA A 148 -23.64 -13.11 2.27
C ALA A 148 -25.02 -13.78 2.20
N VAL A 149 -25.05 -15.11 2.08
CA VAL A 149 -26.27 -15.89 1.83
C VAL A 149 -26.33 -17.06 2.79
N GLY A 150 -27.52 -17.36 3.32
CA GLY A 150 -27.76 -18.61 4.02
C GLY A 150 -27.42 -19.82 3.14
N ALA A 151 -26.84 -20.85 3.74
CA ALA A 151 -26.50 -22.12 3.12
C ALA A 151 -27.05 -23.26 3.98
N CYS A 152 -27.56 -24.30 3.34
CA CYS A 152 -28.08 -25.45 4.05
C CYS A 152 -26.96 -26.20 4.79
N PRO A 153 -27.28 -26.85 5.92
CA PRO A 153 -26.32 -27.69 6.61
C PRO A 153 -25.72 -28.73 5.66
N THR A 154 -24.43 -29.00 5.81
CA THR A 154 -23.78 -30.16 5.15
C THR A 154 -24.43 -31.44 5.68
N PRO A 155 -24.65 -32.50 4.85
CA PRO A 155 -25.15 -33.78 5.34
C PRO A 155 -24.38 -34.25 6.58
N GLY A 156 -25.08 -34.55 7.68
CA GLY A 156 -24.48 -34.91 8.98
C GLY A 156 -24.26 -33.73 9.94
N THR A 157 -24.61 -32.49 9.56
CA THR A 157 -24.64 -31.34 10.47
C THR A 157 -26.05 -30.77 10.58
N THR A 158 -26.44 -30.27 11.75
CA THR A 158 -27.73 -29.60 11.96
C THR A 158 -27.60 -28.07 11.99
N THR A 159 -26.37 -27.56 12.11
CA THR A 159 -26.12 -26.12 12.19
C THR A 159 -26.23 -25.47 10.80
N PRO A 160 -27.15 -24.51 10.61
CA PRO A 160 -27.22 -23.74 9.38
C PRO A 160 -25.91 -23.00 9.12
N ARG A 161 -25.63 -22.71 7.85
CA ARG A 161 -24.39 -22.05 7.42
C ARG A 161 -24.72 -20.72 6.76
N ILE A 162 -23.74 -19.83 6.74
CA ILE A 162 -23.76 -18.65 5.87
C ILE A 162 -22.51 -18.68 5.03
N ARG A 163 -22.69 -18.54 3.71
CA ARG A 163 -21.61 -18.38 2.75
C ARG A 163 -21.32 -16.90 2.55
N LEU A 164 -20.07 -16.53 2.82
CA LEU A 164 -19.55 -15.19 2.61
C LEU A 164 -18.67 -15.18 1.37
N THR A 165 -18.90 -14.22 0.48
CA THR A 165 -18.11 -14.03 -0.73
C THR A 165 -17.70 -12.57 -0.87
N GLY A 166 -16.49 -12.34 -1.36
CA GLY A 166 -15.97 -10.99 -1.52
C GLY A 166 -14.51 -10.97 -1.94
N TRP A 167 -13.84 -9.87 -1.63
CA TRP A 167 -12.42 -9.70 -1.90
C TRP A 167 -11.72 -8.86 -0.83
N SER A 168 -10.43 -9.11 -0.65
CA SER A 168 -9.55 -8.30 0.18
C SER A 168 -8.11 -8.40 -0.30
N PHE A 169 -7.40 -7.28 -0.31
CA PHE A 169 -5.97 -7.23 -0.59
C PHE A 169 -5.29 -6.21 0.31
N ASP A 170 -4.01 -6.46 0.60
CA ASP A 170 -3.18 -5.52 1.35
C ASP A 170 -2.20 -4.82 0.39
N PRO A 171 -2.37 -3.51 0.12
CA PRO A 171 -1.40 -2.71 -0.62
C PRO A 171 0.05 -2.87 -0.13
N GLN A 172 0.24 -3.06 1.18
CA GLN A 172 1.58 -3.22 1.77
C GLN A 172 2.26 -4.54 1.45
N LYS A 173 1.53 -5.55 0.97
CA LYS A 173 2.05 -6.87 0.63
C LYS A 173 2.08 -7.10 -0.89
N SER A 174 2.58 -6.12 -1.65
CA SER A 174 2.58 -6.12 -3.13
C SER A 174 1.18 -6.23 -3.73
N ALA A 175 0.13 -5.81 -3.01
CA ALA A 175 -1.25 -6.10 -3.37
C ALA A 175 -1.56 -7.61 -3.47
N GLY A 176 -0.89 -8.43 -2.67
CA GLY A 176 -1.16 -9.87 -2.52
C GLY A 176 -2.40 -10.18 -1.68
N PRO A 177 -2.70 -11.48 -1.47
CA PRO A 177 -3.80 -11.96 -0.64
C PRO A 177 -3.97 -11.15 0.64
N GLY A 178 -5.11 -10.48 0.78
CA GLY A 178 -5.52 -9.87 2.04
C GLY A 178 -6.03 -10.93 3.02
N THR A 179 -6.28 -10.52 4.26
CA THR A 179 -7.08 -11.33 5.20
C THR A 179 -8.34 -10.60 5.59
N VAL A 180 -9.42 -11.37 5.73
CA VAL A 180 -10.68 -10.90 6.30
C VAL A 180 -10.87 -11.52 7.67
N ASP A 181 -11.30 -10.71 8.64
CA ASP A 181 -11.85 -11.23 9.89
C ASP A 181 -13.35 -10.99 9.93
N VAL A 182 -14.07 -12.01 10.39
CA VAL A 182 -15.50 -11.92 10.64
C VAL A 182 -15.69 -11.73 12.14
N TYR A 183 -16.48 -10.72 12.50
CA TYR A 183 -16.85 -10.48 13.89
C TYR A 183 -18.35 -10.66 14.07
N THR A 184 -18.69 -11.28 15.19
CA THR A 184 -20.06 -11.43 15.66
C THR A 184 -20.39 -10.25 16.57
N VAL A 185 -21.54 -9.63 16.34
CA VAL A 185 -22.05 -8.53 17.16
C VAL A 185 -23.20 -9.09 18.00
N SER A 186 -23.05 -9.03 19.32
CA SER A 186 -24.09 -9.37 20.28
C SER A 186 -24.44 -8.15 21.14
N THR A 187 -25.48 -8.28 21.97
CA THR A 187 -25.82 -7.29 23.00
C THR A 187 -24.71 -7.12 24.05
N THR A 188 -23.77 -8.06 24.15
CA THR A 188 -22.66 -8.05 25.12
C THR A 188 -21.33 -7.58 24.54
N GLY A 189 -21.24 -7.36 23.22
CA GLY A 189 -20.06 -6.79 22.58
C GLY A 189 -19.77 -7.35 21.18
N VAL A 190 -18.56 -7.07 20.70
CA VAL A 190 -18.04 -7.51 19.40
C VAL A 190 -16.93 -8.51 19.63
N THR A 191 -17.09 -9.74 19.14
CA THR A 191 -16.09 -10.81 19.26
C THR A 191 -15.63 -11.27 17.90
N LYS A 192 -14.31 -11.46 17.76
CA LYS A 192 -13.76 -12.03 16.54
C LYS A 192 -14.12 -13.51 16.46
N ALA A 193 -14.80 -13.91 15.41
CA ALA A 193 -15.25 -15.28 15.21
C ALA A 193 -14.33 -16.06 14.27
N PHE A 194 -13.96 -15.48 13.13
CA PHE A 194 -13.20 -16.19 12.09
C PHE A 194 -12.14 -15.29 11.44
N ARG A 195 -11.09 -15.92 10.90
CA ARG A 195 -10.10 -15.32 10.00
C ARG A 195 -10.00 -16.15 8.74
N HIS A 196 -9.98 -15.51 7.59
CA HIS A 196 -9.79 -16.18 6.30
C HIS A 196 -8.80 -15.40 5.42
N THR A 197 -8.03 -16.12 4.61
CA THR A 197 -7.11 -15.54 3.62
C THR A 197 -7.79 -15.49 2.27
N ALA A 198 -7.73 -14.34 1.59
CA ALA A 198 -8.29 -14.19 0.27
C ALA A 198 -7.37 -14.85 -0.77
N ASN A 199 -7.70 -16.06 -1.19
CA ASN A 199 -6.89 -16.91 -2.06
C ASN A 199 -7.55 -17.28 -3.40
N LEU A 200 -8.67 -16.66 -3.74
CA LEU A 200 -9.39 -16.89 -5.00
C LEU A 200 -9.07 -15.81 -6.05
N SER A 201 -9.16 -16.15 -7.33
CA SER A 201 -8.88 -15.22 -8.42
C SER A 201 -10.03 -14.22 -8.64
N ARG A 202 -9.70 -12.94 -8.79
CA ARG A 202 -10.59 -11.79 -9.06
C ARG A 202 -9.93 -10.82 -10.04
N ALA A 203 -10.00 -11.16 -11.32
CA ALA A 203 -9.40 -10.38 -12.40
C ALA A 203 -10.04 -8.99 -12.57
N ASP A 204 -11.33 -8.87 -12.24
CA ASP A 204 -12.07 -7.60 -12.19
C ASP A 204 -11.46 -6.64 -11.14
N VAL A 205 -11.17 -7.14 -9.94
CA VAL A 205 -10.53 -6.38 -8.86
C VAL A 205 -9.09 -6.02 -9.26
N LYS A 206 -8.35 -6.98 -9.83
CA LYS A 206 -7.00 -6.73 -10.37
C LYS A 206 -7.00 -5.55 -11.35
N LYS A 207 -7.91 -5.56 -12.33
CA LYS A 207 -8.00 -4.52 -13.36
C LYS A 207 -8.40 -3.18 -12.77
N LYS A 208 -9.40 -3.14 -11.89
CA LYS A 208 -9.90 -1.90 -11.27
C LYS A 208 -8.84 -1.21 -10.41
N TYR A 209 -8.04 -1.98 -9.68
CA TYR A 209 -7.08 -1.46 -8.72
C TYR A 209 -5.60 -1.54 -9.17
N GLY A 210 -5.34 -2.00 -10.40
CA GLY A 210 -4.00 -2.12 -10.96
C GLY A 210 -3.10 -3.08 -10.17
N LEU A 211 -3.66 -4.20 -9.69
CA LEU A 211 -2.93 -5.15 -8.86
C LEU A 211 -1.97 -5.99 -9.72
N SER A 212 -0.86 -6.41 -9.12
CA SER A 212 0.12 -7.31 -9.77
C SER A 212 -0.43 -8.72 -9.98
N ASN A 213 -1.27 -9.19 -9.05
CA ASN A 213 -1.88 -10.51 -9.04
C ASN A 213 -3.41 -10.41 -8.88
N ALA A 214 -4.13 -11.46 -9.26
CA ALA A 214 -5.59 -11.52 -9.15
C ALA A 214 -6.06 -12.30 -7.90
N THR A 215 -5.16 -12.86 -7.10
CA THR A 215 -5.49 -13.78 -6.01
C THR A 215 -5.88 -12.99 -4.76
N VAL A 216 -7.08 -12.41 -4.79
CA VAL A 216 -7.58 -11.46 -3.79
C VAL A 216 -9.05 -11.66 -3.43
N GLY A 217 -9.69 -12.71 -3.95
CA GLY A 217 -11.07 -13.10 -3.62
C GLY A 217 -11.14 -14.07 -2.45
N PHE A 218 -12.29 -14.13 -1.77
CA PHE A 218 -12.60 -15.16 -0.78
C PHE A 218 -14.01 -15.71 -0.98
N SER A 219 -14.19 -16.98 -0.62
CA SER A 219 -15.49 -17.65 -0.50
C SER A 219 -15.38 -18.71 0.57
N PHE A 220 -16.04 -18.52 1.71
CA PHE A 220 -16.02 -19.49 2.81
C PHE A 220 -17.34 -19.47 3.56
N GLU A 221 -17.58 -20.54 4.31
CA GLU A 221 -18.79 -20.69 5.13
C GLU A 221 -18.47 -20.57 6.61
N ILE A 222 -19.40 -19.98 7.36
CA ILE A 222 -19.37 -19.93 8.82
C ILE A 222 -20.64 -20.54 9.41
N PRO A 223 -20.58 -21.14 10.61
CA PRO A 223 -21.77 -21.57 11.35
C PRO A 223 -22.69 -20.39 11.69
N ALA A 224 -24.00 -20.55 11.49
CA ALA A 224 -25.00 -19.51 11.73
C ALA A 224 -25.48 -19.41 13.20
N ASP A 225 -25.21 -20.42 14.02
CA ASP A 225 -25.48 -20.43 15.48
C ASP A 225 -24.66 -19.39 16.26
N LYS A 226 -23.71 -18.72 15.59
CA LYS A 226 -22.92 -17.61 16.11
C LYS A 226 -23.59 -16.24 15.94
N LEU A 227 -24.81 -16.14 15.38
CA LEU A 227 -25.28 -14.88 14.79
C LEU A 227 -26.67 -14.46 15.28
N SER A 228 -26.71 -13.33 16.00
CA SER A 228 -27.89 -12.45 16.02
C SER A 228 -27.68 -11.26 15.07
N GLN A 229 -26.43 -10.78 14.91
CA GLN A 229 -25.97 -9.77 13.95
C GLN A 229 -24.47 -9.99 13.66
N PHE A 230 -23.98 -9.63 12.47
CA PHE A 230 -22.54 -9.71 12.19
C PHE A 230 -22.03 -8.59 11.29
N VAL A 231 -20.72 -8.40 11.34
CA VAL A 231 -19.98 -7.46 10.50
C VAL A 231 -18.75 -8.18 9.94
N VAL A 232 -18.57 -8.08 8.63
CA VAL A 232 -17.38 -8.60 7.94
C VAL A 232 -16.41 -7.45 7.71
N PHE A 233 -15.15 -7.63 8.12
CA PHE A 233 -14.10 -6.64 7.93
C PHE A 233 -12.94 -7.23 7.13
N GLY A 234 -12.43 -6.47 6.16
CA GLY A 234 -11.06 -6.66 5.70
C GLY A 234 -10.09 -6.10 6.70
N ILE A 235 -9.00 -6.83 6.91
CA ILE A 235 -7.98 -6.45 7.86
C ILE A 235 -6.66 -6.25 7.16
N SER A 236 -6.13 -5.06 7.40
CA SER A 236 -4.76 -4.69 7.11
C SER A 236 -3.82 -5.63 7.84
N GLN A 237 -2.94 -6.31 7.10
CA GLN A 237 -1.84 -7.10 7.64
C GLN A 237 -0.58 -6.23 7.88
N GLY A 238 -0.61 -4.94 7.54
CA GLY A 238 0.42 -3.94 7.84
C GLY A 238 0.42 -3.41 9.30
N PRO A 239 1.41 -2.57 9.68
CA PRO A 239 1.61 -2.08 11.05
C PRO A 239 0.44 -1.21 11.54
N SER A 240 -0.31 -0.59 10.64
CA SER A 240 -1.59 0.04 10.92
C SER A 240 -2.71 -1.00 10.75
N LYS A 241 -3.03 -1.72 11.84
CA LYS A 241 -4.23 -2.59 11.96
C LYS A 241 -5.51 -1.75 11.95
N ALA A 242 -5.77 -1.03 10.85
CA ALA A 242 -6.96 -0.22 10.69
C ALA A 242 -8.08 -1.08 10.08
N ILE A 243 -9.23 -1.07 10.74
CA ILE A 243 -10.49 -1.63 10.25
C ILE A 243 -11.17 -0.52 9.44
N LYS A 244 -11.43 -0.73 8.14
CA LYS A 244 -11.92 0.36 7.27
C LYS A 244 -13.25 0.15 6.57
N THR A 245 -13.76 -1.07 6.44
CA THR A 245 -15.06 -1.31 5.78
C THR A 245 -15.97 -2.10 6.71
N VAL A 246 -17.13 -1.52 7.02
CA VAL A 246 -18.20 -2.13 7.80
C VAL A 246 -19.37 -2.34 6.85
N THR A 247 -19.62 -3.59 6.45
CA THR A 247 -20.90 -3.94 5.81
C THR A 247 -21.75 -4.64 6.85
N ARG A 248 -22.90 -4.05 7.17
CA ARG A 248 -23.92 -4.64 8.06
C ARG A 248 -25.03 -5.15 7.16
N GLU A 249 -25.28 -6.45 7.18
CA GLU A 249 -26.31 -7.09 6.38
C GLU A 249 -27.12 -8.02 7.29
N GLU A 250 -28.45 -7.87 7.27
CA GLU A 250 -29.36 -8.83 7.89
C GLU A 250 -29.60 -9.94 6.88
N ILE A 251 -29.21 -11.17 7.24
CA ILE A 251 -29.28 -12.29 6.32
C ILE A 251 -30.46 -13.16 6.69
N PRO A 252 -31.44 -13.33 5.79
CA PRO A 252 -32.43 -14.36 5.95
C PRO A 252 -31.72 -15.71 5.96
N LEU A 253 -31.92 -16.50 7.01
CA LEU A 253 -31.51 -17.90 6.99
C LEU A 253 -32.17 -18.57 5.78
N ALA A 254 -31.39 -19.35 5.03
CA ALA A 254 -31.95 -20.10 3.91
C ALA A 254 -33.07 -21.00 4.44
N THR A 255 -34.23 -20.96 3.79
CA THR A 255 -35.27 -21.99 3.95
C THR A 255 -34.74 -23.27 3.32
N CYS A 256 -34.14 -24.08 4.18
CA CYS A 256 -34.01 -25.51 4.02
C CYS A 256 -35.24 -26.13 4.71
#